data_AF-A0AAE3P553-F1
#
_entry.id   AF-A0AAE3P553-F1
#
_cell.length_a   1.000
_cell.length_b   1.000
_cell.length_c   1.000
_cell.angle_alpha   90.00
_cell.angle_beta   90.00
_cell.angle_gamma   90.00
#
_symmetry.space_group_name_H-M   'P 1'
#
loop_
_entity.id
_entity.type
_entity.pdbx_description
1 polymer ?
#
loop_
_entity_poly.entity_id
_entity_poly.type
_entity_poly.pdbx_seq_one_letter_code
_entity_poly.pdbx_strand_id
1 'polypeptide(L)' 'MSSKEHYDVIIVGAGPAGIFTALELISKGVLKVAIIEKGKDIEKRTCYIKKLGNCLNCKVCDMLNGWGRMKEELQEV' A
#
# COMPACT_ATOMS: atom_id res chain seq x y z
N MET A 1 -23.58 -14.34 14.00
CA MET A 1 -22.44 -13.40 14.06
C MET A 1 -21.30 -14.00 13.25
N SER A 2 -20.86 -13.23 12.26
CA SER A 2 -19.88 -13.47 11.18
C SER A 2 -19.03 -14.75 11.23
N SER A 3 -19.16 -15.60 10.20
CA SER A 3 -18.14 -16.59 9.83
C SER A 3 -16.79 -15.90 9.68
N LYS A 4 -15.75 -16.43 10.32
CA LYS A 4 -14.37 -15.96 10.09
C LYS A 4 -14.03 -16.23 8.63
N GLU A 5 -13.71 -15.19 7.87
CA GLU A 5 -13.14 -15.36 6.53
C GLU A 5 -11.75 -15.97 6.69
N HIS A 6 -11.61 -17.23 6.28
CA HIS A 6 -10.32 -17.90 6.25
C HIS A 6 -9.59 -17.51 4.96
N TYR A 7 -8.38 -16.97 5.10
CA TYR A 7 -7.46 -16.71 4.00
C TYR A 7 -6.44 -17.86 3.92
N ASP A 8 -6.10 -18.25 2.69
CA ASP A 8 -5.06 -19.24 2.42
C ASP A 8 -3.66 -18.61 2.60
N VAL A 9 -3.53 -17.34 2.21
CA VAL A 9 -2.29 -16.57 2.29
C VAL A 9 -2.60 -15.12 2.70
N ILE A 10 -1.79 -14.58 3.62
CA ILE A 10 -1.78 -13.16 3.97
C ILE A 10 -0.42 -12.57 3.58
N ILE A 11 -0.45 -11.51 2.79
CA ILE A 11 0.72 -10.74 2.36
C ILE A 11 0.73 -9.43 3.13
N VAL A 12 1.84 -9.12 3.79
CA VAL A 12 2.03 -7.85 4.50
C VAL A 12 2.93 -6.94 3.67
N GLY A 13 2.35 -5.83 3.20
CA GLY A 13 2.99 -4.86 2.30
C GLY A 13 2.38 -4.93 0.90
N ALA A 14 1.77 -3.83 0.46
CA ALA A 14 1.21 -3.68 -0.89
C ALA A 14 2.17 -2.92 -1.82
N GLY A 15 3.47 -3.14 -1.66
CA GLY A 15 4.48 -2.71 -2.64
C GLY A 15 4.46 -3.60 -3.89
N PRO A 16 5.32 -3.31 -4.88
CA PRO A 16 5.42 -4.12 -6.09
C PRO A 16 5.60 -5.61 -5.78
N ALA A 17 6.51 -5.95 -4.85
CA ALA A 17 6.75 -7.33 -4.45
C ALA A 17 5.47 -8.03 -3.94
N GLY A 18 4.70 -7.39 -3.06
CA GLY A 18 3.47 -7.97 -2.50
C GLY A 18 2.36 -8.11 -3.54
N ILE A 19 2.20 -7.11 -4.41
CA ILE A 19 1.21 -7.15 -5.50
C ILE A 19 1.54 -8.27 -6.49
N PHE A 20 2.79 -8.34 -6.98
CA PHE A 20 3.19 -9.39 -7.90
C PHE A 20 3.14 -10.79 -7.27
N THR A 21 3.46 -10.91 -5.98
CA THR A 21 3.29 -12.17 -5.24
C THR A 21 1.82 -12.60 -5.23
N ALA A 22 0.89 -11.68 -4.94
CA ALA A 22 -0.54 -11.98 -4.94
C ALA A 22 -1.03 -12.41 -6.33
N LEU A 23 -0.61 -11.69 -7.38
CA LEU A 23 -0.95 -12.02 -8.77
C LEU A 23 -0.46 -13.43 -9.16
N GLU A 24 0.76 -13.79 -8.79
CA GLU A 24 1.32 -15.10 -9.06
C GLU A 24 0.65 -16.21 -8.25
N LEU A 25 0.24 -15.95 -7.00
CA LEU A 25 -0.51 -16.91 -6.21
C LEU A 25 -1.89 -17.18 -6.82
N ILE A 26 -2.57 -16.12 -7.27
CA ILE A 26 -3.86 -16.23 -7.95
C ILE A 26 -3.71 -16.99 -9.27
N SER A 27 -2.65 -16.72 -10.06
CA SER A 27 -2.39 -17.43 -11.32
C SER A 27 -2.16 -18.94 -11.12
N LYS A 28 -1.64 -19.34 -9.94
CA LYS A 28 -1.45 -20.74 -9.52
C LYS A 28 -2.66 -21.36 -8.83
N GLY A 29 -3.78 -20.66 -8.71
CA GLY A 29 -5.03 -21.19 -8.17
C GLY A 29 -5.24 -20.98 -6.66
N VAL A 30 -4.46 -20.11 -6.00
CA VAL A 30 -4.74 -19.69 -4.61
C VAL A 30 -5.85 -18.65 -4.62
N LEU A 31 -7.00 -18.99 -4.03
CA LEU A 31 -8.22 -18.21 -4.21
C LEU A 31 -8.46 -17.16 -3.11
N LYS A 32 -7.95 -17.37 -1.89
CA LYS A 32 -8.21 -16.47 -0.75
C LYS A 32 -6.93 -15.81 -0.26
N VAL A 33 -6.45 -14.83 -1.03
CA VAL A 33 -5.27 -14.02 -0.69
C VAL A 33 -5.72 -12.69 -0.08
N ALA A 34 -5.21 -12.34 1.11
CA ALA A 34 -5.34 -11.01 1.68
C ALA A 34 -4.02 -10.24 1.54
N ILE A 35 -4.09 -8.95 1.21
CA ILE A 35 -2.94 -8.04 1.27
C ILE A 35 -3.24 -6.96 2.29
N ILE A 36 -2.34 -6.75 3.25
CA ILE A 36 -2.46 -5.74 4.29
C ILE A 36 -1.36 -4.69 4.10
N GLU A 37 -1.72 -3.41 4.15
CA GLU A 37 -0.80 -2.30 3.97
C GLU A 37 -1.01 -1.25 5.07
N LYS A 38 0.09 -0.70 5.57
CA LYS A 38 0.11 0.28 6.66
C LYS A 38 -0.22 1.69 6.16
N GLY A 39 0.13 2.02 4.91
CA GLY A 39 -0.11 3.31 4.32
C GLY A 39 -1.57 3.56 3.96
N LYS A 40 -1.87 4.84 3.68
CA LYS A 40 -3.22 5.28 3.34
C LYS A 40 -3.57 5.02 1.88
N ASP A 41 -4.86 5.12 1.57
CA ASP A 41 -5.34 5.30 0.19
C ASP A 41 -4.62 6.47 -0.47
N ILE A 42 -4.38 6.37 -1.78
CA ILE A 42 -3.56 7.36 -2.49
C ILE A 42 -4.08 8.80 -2.36
N GLU A 43 -5.39 8.99 -2.38
CA GLU A 43 -6.02 10.32 -2.27
C GLU A 43 -5.73 10.99 -0.92
N LYS A 44 -5.51 10.19 0.13
CA LYS A 44 -5.29 10.65 1.50
C LYS A 44 -3.80 10.82 1.84
N ARG A 45 -2.91 10.58 0.86
CA ARG A 45 -1.46 10.69 1.05
C ARG A 45 -1.02 12.14 0.86
N THR A 46 -0.15 12.61 1.76
CA THR A 46 0.41 13.96 1.69
C THR A 46 1.86 13.96 2.16
N CYS A 47 2.74 14.58 1.37
CA CYS A 47 4.13 14.80 1.75
C CYS A 47 4.43 16.30 1.76
N TYR A 48 4.79 16.84 2.93
CA TYR A 48 5.07 18.26 3.08
C TYR A 48 6.50 18.66 2.69
N ILE A 49 7.35 17.74 2.22
CA ILE A 49 8.73 18.06 1.78
C ILE A 49 8.71 19.16 0.71
N LYS A 50 7.80 19.07 -0.27
CA LYS A 50 7.66 20.09 -1.32
C LYS A 50 7.28 21.47 -0.75
N LYS A 51 6.52 21.51 0.35
CA LYS A 51 6.02 22.75 0.96
C LYS A 51 6.97 23.35 1.99
N LEU A 52 7.65 22.51 2.77
CA LEU A 52 8.49 22.93 3.91
C LEU A 52 9.98 22.90 3.58
N GLY A 53 10.38 22.25 2.50
CA GLY A 53 11.79 22.10 2.10
C GLY A 53 12.55 21.03 2.90
N ASN A 54 11.94 20.42 3.92
CA ASN A 54 12.57 19.37 4.73
C ASN A 54 11.62 18.21 5.06
N CYS A 55 12.19 17.03 5.30
CA CYS A 55 11.46 15.86 5.76
C CYS A 55 11.05 16.00 7.24
N LEU A 56 9.79 15.67 7.54
CA LEU A 56 9.25 15.67 8.91
C LEU A 56 9.40 14.32 9.62
N ASN A 57 9.98 13.30 8.98
CA ASN A 57 10.15 11.95 9.51
C ASN A 57 8.85 11.36 10.10
N CYS A 58 7.81 11.32 9.27
CA CYS A 58 6.50 10.79 9.63
C CYS A 58 6.60 9.36 10.20
N LYS A 59 5.83 9.06 11.24
CA LYS A 59 5.70 7.69 11.81
C LYS A 59 5.26 6.64 10.76
N VAL A 60 4.47 7.08 9.79
CA VAL A 60 4.13 6.35 8.56
C VAL A 60 4.33 7.34 7.42
N CYS A 61 5.30 7.06 6.54
CA CYS A 61 5.60 7.96 5.43
C CYS A 61 4.66 7.66 4.27
N ASP A 62 3.81 8.62 3.91
CA ASP A 62 2.84 8.51 2.81
C ASP A 62 3.52 8.39 1.42
N MET A 63 4.82 8.70 1.30
CA MET A 63 5.59 8.44 0.07
C MET A 63 6.08 7.00 -0.03
N LEU A 64 6.39 6.38 1.11
CA LEU A 64 7.03 5.05 1.16
C LEU A 64 6.06 3.93 1.48
N ASN A 65 4.86 4.25 1.99
CA ASN A 65 3.86 3.30 2.40
C ASN A 65 2.57 3.54 1.62
N GLY A 66 1.78 2.48 1.46
CA GLY A 66 0.49 2.48 0.79
C GLY A 66 0.52 1.75 -0.55
N TRP A 67 -0.66 1.30 -0.98
CA TRP A 67 -0.87 0.54 -2.22
C TRP A 67 -0.12 1.10 -3.42
N GLY A 68 0.83 0.32 -3.95
CA GLY A 68 1.46 0.45 -5.26
C GLY A 68 2.42 1.61 -5.53
N ARG A 69 2.88 2.38 -4.52
CA ARG A 69 3.04 3.82 -4.84
C ARG A 69 4.07 4.68 -4.09
N MET A 70 4.49 5.71 -4.83
CA MET A 70 4.49 7.13 -4.43
C MET A 70 3.24 7.85 -4.97
N LYS A 71 2.82 8.95 -4.34
CA LYS A 71 1.87 9.94 -4.90
C LYS A 71 2.67 10.96 -5.69
N GLU A 72 2.60 10.91 -7.01
CA GLU A 72 3.09 12.01 -7.83
C GLU A 72 2.00 13.09 -7.82
N GLU A 73 2.07 14.00 -6.85
CA GLU A 73 1.34 15.26 -6.97
C GLU A 73 1.93 16.04 -8.14
N LEU A 74 1.34 15.86 -9.33
CA LEU A 74 1.10 16.92 -10.29
C LEU A 74 0.18 17.94 -9.61
N GLN A 75 0.73 18.71 -8.67
CA GLN A 75 0.20 20.05 -8.46
C GLN A 75 0.92 20.90 -9.50
N GLU A 76 0.16 21.27 -10.53
CA GLU A 76 0.50 22.36 -11.43
C GLU A 76 1.07 23.51 -10.60
N VAL A 77 2.25 23.97 -11.03
CA VAL A 77 2.70 25.35 -10.79
C VAL A 77 1.99 26.22 -11.81
#